data_AF-A0A9D9DC21-F1
#
_entry.id   AF-A0A9D9DC21-F1
#
_cell.length_a   1.000
_cell.length_b   1.000
_cell.length_c   1.000
_cell.angle_alpha   90.00
_cell.angle_beta   90.00
_cell.angle_gamma   90.00
#
_symmetry.space_group_name_H-M   'P 1'
#
loop_
_entity.id
_entity.type
_entity.pdbx_description
1 polymer ?
#
loop_
_entity_poly.entity_id
_entity_poly.type
_entity_poly.pdbx_seq_one_letter_code
_entity_poly.pdbx_strand_id
1 'polypeptide(L)'
;MSDTANETLALAALFQACTQIQRVARTGYVDPHAAAAVIRGLIITNPQTCEDIYAPNNLLVGFRQVAASFSSAAADKSPETIEITKNAFKVISLERTIEKNAAVFDKLGNDIDAARASILSRYPDYESGRPEIVLSQDC
;
A
#
# COMPACT_ATOMS: atom_id res chain seq x y z
N MET A 1 -21.38 -0.97 10.01
CA MET A 1 -20.79 -2.09 10.79
C MET A 1 -19.36 -2.24 10.30
N SER A 2 -18.38 -2.18 11.18
CA SER A 2 -16.96 -2.37 10.86
C SER A 2 -16.77 -3.79 10.34
N ASP A 3 -16.36 -3.92 9.08
CA ASP A 3 -15.92 -5.21 8.54
C ASP A 3 -14.43 -5.37 8.91
N THR A 4 -14.19 -6.02 10.04
CA THR A 4 -12.84 -6.24 10.57
C THR A 4 -11.94 -6.96 9.56
N ALA A 5 -12.50 -7.75 8.64
CA ALA A 5 -11.71 -8.39 7.58
C ALA A 5 -11.15 -7.34 6.60
N ASN A 6 -11.99 -6.43 6.13
CA ASN A 6 -11.57 -5.34 5.23
C ASN A 6 -10.61 -4.36 5.93
N GLU A 7 -10.86 -4.03 7.20
CA GLU A 7 -9.97 -3.18 7.99
C GLU A 7 -8.58 -3.82 8.16
N THR A 8 -8.55 -5.13 8.44
CA THR A 8 -7.29 -5.88 8.57
C THR A 8 -6.55 -5.96 7.23
N LEU A 9 -7.28 -6.14 6.13
CA LEU A 9 -6.73 -6.18 4.78
C LEU A 9 -6.09 -4.85 4.39
N ALA A 10 -6.80 -3.74 4.58
CA ALA A 10 -6.30 -2.39 4.32
C ALA A 10 -5.09 -2.06 5.22
N LEU A 11 -5.13 -2.45 6.49
CA LEU A 11 -4.02 -2.28 7.41
C LEU A 11 -2.79 -3.08 6.96
N ALA A 12 -2.97 -4.33 6.53
CA ALA A 12 -1.89 -5.15 5.99
C ALA A 12 -1.26 -4.52 4.74
N ALA A 13 -2.07 -3.97 3.83
CA ALA A 13 -1.56 -3.23 2.67
C ALA A 13 -0.69 -2.03 3.05
N LEU A 14 -1.14 -1.22 4.03
CA LEU A 14 -0.36 -0.09 4.55
C LEU A 14 0.99 -0.56 5.12
N PHE A 15 0.99 -1.59 5.97
CA PHE A 15 2.22 -2.11 6.56
C PHE A 15 3.13 -2.75 5.51
N GLN A 16 2.58 -3.38 4.47
CA GLN A 16 3.36 -3.86 3.33
C GLN A 16 4.04 -2.70 2.60
N ALA A 17 3.32 -1.62 2.31
CA ALA A 17 3.89 -0.43 1.67
C ALA A 17 5.02 0.18 2.53
N CYS A 18 4.80 0.37 3.83
CA CYS A 18 5.83 0.87 4.74
C CYS A 18 7.05 -0.06 4.83
N THR A 19 6.85 -1.37 4.78
CA THR A 19 7.94 -2.36 4.74
C THR A 19 8.76 -2.21 3.47
N GLN A 20 8.12 -2.05 2.30
CA GLN A 20 8.83 -1.86 1.04
C GLN A 20 9.59 -0.53 1.00
N ILE A 21 9.00 0.56 1.51
CA ILE A 21 9.69 1.86 1.64
C ILE A 21 10.96 1.70 2.51
N GLN A 22 10.85 1.01 3.64
CA GLN A 22 11.98 0.78 4.55
C GLN A 22 13.08 -0.06 3.87
N ARG A 23 12.71 -1.10 3.11
CA ARG A 23 13.66 -1.93 2.37
C ARG A 23 14.40 -1.14 1.30
N VAL A 24 13.69 -0.30 0.54
CA VAL A 24 14.30 0.57 -0.47
C VAL A 24 15.26 1.57 0.20
N ALA A 25 14.86 2.20 1.30
CA ALA A 25 15.70 3.16 2.02
C ALA A 25 17.00 2.55 2.57
N ARG A 26 16.96 1.29 3.02
CA ARG A 26 18.12 0.61 3.64
C ARG A 26 19.01 -0.11 2.64
N THR A 27 18.41 -0.76 1.64
CA THR A 27 19.12 -1.70 0.76
C THR A 27 19.17 -1.24 -0.69
N GLY A 28 18.31 -0.30 -1.08
CA GLY A 28 18.09 0.07 -2.48
C GLY A 28 17.23 -0.93 -3.26
N TYR A 29 16.77 -2.02 -2.63
CA TYR A 29 15.96 -3.06 -3.26
C TYR A 29 14.56 -3.13 -2.69
N VAL A 30 13.62 -3.54 -3.55
CA VAL A 30 12.22 -3.80 -3.20
C VAL A 30 11.86 -5.24 -3.53
N ASP A 31 10.92 -5.83 -2.79
CA ASP A 31 10.29 -7.07 -3.24
C ASP A 31 9.26 -6.73 -4.34
N PRO A 32 9.49 -7.20 -5.58
CA PRO A 32 8.68 -6.80 -6.71
C PRO A 32 7.23 -7.28 -6.58
N HIS A 33 6.98 -8.45 -5.98
CA HIS A 33 5.62 -8.95 -5.76
C HIS A 33 4.90 -8.15 -4.69
N ALA A 34 5.57 -7.91 -3.56
CA ALA A 34 4.97 -7.16 -2.46
C ALA A 34 4.72 -5.69 -2.83
N ALA A 35 5.62 -5.07 -3.60
CA ALA A 35 5.45 -3.69 -4.08
C ALA A 35 4.36 -3.59 -5.14
N ALA A 36 4.35 -4.48 -6.14
CA ALA A 36 3.34 -4.46 -7.19
C ALA A 36 1.92 -4.57 -6.62
N ALA A 37 1.74 -5.39 -5.59
CA ALA A 37 0.45 -5.58 -4.93
C ALA A 37 -0.13 -4.28 -4.34
N VAL A 38 0.71 -3.43 -3.75
CA VAL A 38 0.26 -2.16 -3.13
C VAL A 38 0.23 -1.00 -4.13
N ILE A 39 1.15 -0.97 -5.10
CA ILE A 39 1.20 0.08 -6.13
C ILE A 39 0.03 -0.05 -7.09
N ARG A 40 -0.33 -1.28 -7.49
CA ARG A 40 -1.52 -1.55 -8.30
C ARG A 40 -2.77 -0.92 -7.70
N GLY A 41 -2.91 -0.96 -6.37
CA GLY A 41 -4.07 -0.41 -5.65
C GLY A 41 -4.31 1.08 -5.91
N LEU A 42 -3.28 1.85 -6.29
CA LEU A 42 -3.41 3.29 -6.57
C LEU A 42 -4.30 3.60 -7.78
N ILE A 43 -4.36 2.71 -8.77
CA ILE A 43 -5.12 2.95 -10.00
C ILE A 43 -6.51 2.29 -10.01
N ILE A 44 -6.87 1.56 -8.95
CA ILE A 44 -8.19 0.93 -8.82
C ILE A 44 -9.16 1.94 -8.22
N THR A 45 -9.74 2.82 -9.06
CA THR A 45 -10.57 3.95 -8.56
C THR A 45 -12.06 3.66 -8.40
N ASN A 46 -12.55 2.49 -8.82
CA ASN A 46 -13.95 2.07 -8.60
C ASN A 46 -14.07 0.58 -8.18
N PRO A 47 -13.51 0.19 -7.03
CA PRO A 47 -13.59 -1.18 -6.52
C PRO A 47 -15.00 -1.52 -6.04
N GLN A 48 -15.44 -2.78 -6.22
CA GLN A 48 -16.67 -3.30 -5.62
C GLN A 48 -16.40 -3.83 -4.20
N THR A 49 -15.20 -4.37 -3.97
CA THR A 49 -14.76 -4.94 -2.70
C THR A 49 -13.34 -4.49 -2.34
N CYS A 50 -12.96 -4.60 -1.06
CA CYS A 50 -11.58 -4.30 -0.64
C CYS A 50 -10.57 -5.27 -1.28
N GLU A 51 -10.99 -6.53 -1.54
CA GLU A 51 -10.17 -7.53 -2.23
C GLU A 51 -9.86 -7.16 -3.69
N ASP A 52 -10.74 -6.40 -4.34
CA ASP A 52 -10.50 -5.89 -5.70
C ASP A 52 -9.30 -4.95 -5.75
N ILE A 53 -9.04 -4.24 -4.65
CA ILE A 53 -7.86 -3.37 -4.49
C ILE A 53 -6.67 -4.22 -4.06
N TYR A 54 -6.86 -5.02 -3.01
CA TYR A 54 -5.82 -5.74 -2.30
C TYR A 54 -6.10 -7.25 -2.24
N ALA A 55 -5.44 -8.02 -3.09
CA ALA A 55 -5.54 -9.48 -3.04
C ALA A 55 -4.85 -10.03 -1.76
N PRO A 56 -5.55 -10.75 -0.86
CA PRO A 56 -4.99 -11.23 0.40
C PRO A 56 -3.73 -12.09 0.23
N ASN A 57 -3.68 -12.91 -0.82
CA ASN A 57 -2.55 -13.78 -1.14
C ASN A 57 -1.25 -13.01 -1.43
N ASN A 58 -1.37 -11.75 -1.85
CA ASN A 58 -0.23 -10.88 -2.18
C ASN A 58 0.18 -9.96 -1.02
N LEU A 59 -0.49 -10.08 0.14
CA LEU A 59 -0.26 -9.23 1.31
C LEU A 59 0.42 -9.95 2.48
N LEU A 60 1.00 -11.13 2.25
CA LEU A 60 1.65 -11.93 3.30
C LEU A 60 2.73 -11.16 4.08
N VAL A 61 3.50 -10.30 3.41
CA VAL A 61 4.51 -9.46 4.05
C VAL A 61 3.83 -8.46 4.99
N GLY A 62 2.77 -7.80 4.53
CA GLY A 62 1.95 -6.89 5.33
C GLY A 62 1.36 -7.55 6.56
N PHE A 63 0.71 -8.70 6.42
CA PHE A 63 0.11 -9.43 7.55
C PHE A 63 1.13 -9.84 8.60
N ARG A 64 2.30 -10.36 8.18
CA ARG A 64 3.39 -10.69 9.09
C ARG A 64 3.90 -9.46 9.82
N GLN A 65 4.02 -8.34 9.12
CA GLN A 65 4.49 -7.10 9.71
C GLN A 65 3.48 -6.54 10.73
N VAL A 66 2.18 -6.57 10.43
CA VAL A 66 1.12 -6.21 11.39
C VAL A 66 1.24 -7.08 12.65
N ALA A 67 1.34 -8.40 12.48
CA ALA A 67 1.47 -9.31 13.61
C ALA A 67 2.72 -9.02 14.46
N ALA A 68 3.87 -8.77 13.83
CA ALA A 68 5.10 -8.42 14.53
C ALA A 68 4.99 -7.07 15.27
N SER A 69 4.36 -6.07 14.65
CA SER A 69 4.20 -4.73 15.22
C SER A 69 3.31 -4.68 16.45
N PHE A 70 2.31 -5.56 16.55
CA PHE A 70 1.41 -5.65 17.71
C PHE A 70 1.74 -6.81 18.66
N SER A 71 2.75 -7.61 18.34
CA SER A 71 3.22 -8.70 19.19
C SER A 71 3.86 -8.18 20.49
N SER A 72 3.59 -8.88 21.59
CA SER A 72 4.24 -8.61 22.88
C SER A 72 5.61 -9.30 23.00
N ALA A 73 5.97 -10.18 22.07
CA ALA A 73 7.23 -10.91 22.09
C ALA A 73 8.41 -9.96 21.85
N ALA A 74 9.46 -10.11 22.66
CA ALA A 74 10.67 -9.29 22.53
C ALA A 74 11.39 -9.49 21.18
N ALA A 75 11.30 -10.68 20.60
CA ALA A 75 11.89 -11.01 19.30
C ALA A 75 11.30 -10.19 18.14
N ASP A 76 10.01 -9.81 18.23
CA ASP A 76 9.32 -9.07 17.17
C ASP A 76 9.55 -7.55 17.26
N LYS A 77 10.05 -7.07 18.41
CA LYS A 77 10.36 -5.65 18.67
C LYS A 77 11.74 -5.25 18.15
N SER A 78 12.03 -5.62 16.91
CA SER A 78 13.24 -5.17 16.23
C SER A 78 13.19 -3.64 16.01
N PRO A 79 14.35 -2.94 15.92
CA PRO A 79 14.38 -1.53 15.58
C PRO A 79 13.69 -1.23 14.24
N GLU A 80 13.78 -2.16 13.28
CA GLU A 80 13.11 -2.08 11.98
C GLU A 80 11.59 -2.13 12.12
N THR A 81 11.05 -3.08 12.90
CA THR A 81 9.61 -3.17 13.18
C THR A 81 9.08 -1.86 13.78
N ILE A 82 9.83 -1.25 14.68
CA ILE A 82 9.46 0.02 15.33
C ILE A 82 9.43 1.16 14.30
N GLU A 83 10.42 1.25 13.40
CA GLU A 83 10.47 2.26 12.35
C GLU A 83 9.32 2.11 11.35
N ILE A 84 9.04 0.89 10.89
CA ILE A 84 7.93 0.59 9.99
C ILE A 84 6.60 1.00 10.64
N THR A 85 6.40 0.65 11.91
CA THR A 85 5.20 0.99 12.68
C THR A 85 5.04 2.50 12.81
N LYS A 86 6.12 3.22 13.14
CA LYS A 86 6.10 4.70 13.20
C LYS A 86 5.74 5.31 11.85
N ASN A 87 6.27 4.78 10.75
CA ASN A 87 5.94 5.26 9.41
C ASN A 87 4.47 5.03 9.06
N ALA A 88 3.92 3.86 9.38
CA ALA A 88 2.49 3.57 9.19
C ALA A 88 1.60 4.58 9.95
N PHE A 89 1.90 4.87 11.21
CA PHE A 89 1.13 5.86 11.98
C PHE A 89 1.26 7.29 11.44
N LYS A 90 2.43 7.67 10.91
CA LYS A 90 2.61 8.96 10.23
C LYS A 90 1.73 9.06 8.98
N VAL A 91 1.66 8.00 8.18
CA VAL A 91 0.80 7.94 6.99
C VAL A 91 -0.68 8.07 7.38
N ILE A 92 -1.14 7.33 8.40
CA ILE A 92 -2.51 7.44 8.91
C ILE A 92 -2.81 8.87 9.41
N SER A 93 -1.86 9.50 10.10
CA SER A 93 -2.03 10.86 10.61
C SER A 93 -2.09 11.90 9.47
N LEU A 94 -1.31 11.67 8.41
CA LEU A 94 -1.31 12.50 7.22
C LEU A 94 -2.63 12.38 6.46
N GLU A 95 -3.13 11.16 6.27
CA GLU A 95 -4.42 10.88 5.63
C GLU A 95 -5.55 11.66 6.31
N ARG A 96 -5.66 11.60 7.65
CA ARG A 96 -6.65 12.39 8.42
C ARG A 96 -6.51 13.91 8.25
N THR A 97 -5.31 14.38 7.94
CA THR A 97 -5.06 15.81 7.70
C THR A 97 -5.49 16.20 6.29
N ILE A 98 -5.25 15.32 5.31
CA ILE A 98 -5.69 15.49 3.92
C ILE A 98 -7.22 15.45 3.85
N GLU A 99 -7.87 14.49 4.51
CA GLU A 99 -9.33 14.34 4.54
C GLU A 99 -10.05 15.61 5.03
N LYS A 100 -9.47 16.33 5.99
CA LYS A 100 -10.03 17.58 6.52
C LYS A 100 -9.93 18.76 5.56
N ASN A 101 -9.08 18.68 4.55
CA ASN A 101 -8.89 19.73 3.56
C ASN A 101 -9.46 19.28 2.21
N ALA A 102 -10.75 19.56 2.01
CA ALA A 102 -11.49 19.17 0.80
C ALA A 102 -10.75 19.56 -0.49
N ALA A 103 -10.15 20.77 -0.55
CA ALA A 103 -9.42 21.20 -1.75
C ALA A 103 -8.20 20.33 -2.07
N VAL A 104 -7.47 19.86 -1.05
CA VAL A 104 -6.30 18.96 -1.25
C VAL A 104 -6.78 17.54 -1.55
N PHE A 105 -7.82 17.07 -0.87
CA PHE A 105 -8.41 15.76 -1.11
C PHE A 105 -8.95 15.63 -2.55
N ASP A 106 -9.73 16.61 -3.01
CA ASP A 106 -10.28 16.64 -4.36
C ASP A 106 -9.18 16.71 -5.42
N LYS A 107 -8.13 17.51 -5.17
CA LYS A 107 -6.97 17.58 -6.05
C LYS A 107 -6.26 16.23 -6.16
N LEU A 108 -6.03 15.55 -5.02
CA LEU A 108 -5.39 14.24 -5.00
C LEU A 108 -6.21 13.20 -5.78
N GLY A 109 -7.53 13.20 -5.65
CA GLY A 109 -8.42 12.35 -6.44
C GLY A 109 -8.29 12.58 -7.94
N ASN A 110 -8.34 13.85 -8.37
CA ASN A 110 -8.16 14.22 -9.78
C ASN A 110 -6.77 13.80 -10.32
N ASP A 111 -5.72 13.98 -9.52
CA ASP A 111 -4.36 13.59 -9.89
C ASP A 111 -4.24 12.06 -10.05
N ILE A 112 -4.91 11.29 -9.19
CA ILE A 112 -4.98 9.82 -9.29
C ILE A 112 -5.75 9.38 -10.54
N ASP A 113 -6.89 9.99 -10.86
CA ASP A 113 -7.66 9.67 -12.06
C ASP A 113 -6.88 9.99 -13.35
N ALA A 114 -6.14 11.11 -13.37
CA ALA A 114 -5.26 11.48 -14.48
C ALA A 114 -4.10 10.47 -14.64
N ALA A 115 -3.50 10.03 -13.53
CA ALA A 115 -2.47 8.99 -13.54
C ALA A 115 -3.03 7.67 -14.06
N ARG A 116 -4.22 7.25 -13.60
CA ARG A 116 -4.91 6.04 -14.08
C ARG A 116 -5.11 6.09 -15.60
N ALA A 117 -5.66 7.18 -16.14
CA ALA A 117 -5.90 7.31 -17.57
C ALA A 117 -4.60 7.21 -18.39
N SER A 118 -3.53 7.85 -17.90
CA SER A 118 -2.22 7.82 -18.54
C SER A 118 -1.61 6.42 -18.54
N ILE A 119 -1.64 5.73 -17.40
CA ILE A 119 -1.09 4.38 -17.24
C ILE A 119 -1.87 3.39 -18.10
N LEU A 120 -3.21 3.39 -18.06
CA LEU A 120 -4.03 2.43 -18.80
C LEU A 120 -3.95 2.62 -20.32
N SER A 121 -3.68 3.84 -20.81
CA SER A 121 -3.44 4.08 -22.23
C SER A 121 -2.16 3.41 -22.75
N ARG A 122 -1.17 3.23 -21.86
CA ARG A 122 0.14 2.66 -22.17
C ARG A 122 0.24 1.17 -21.83
N TYR A 123 -0.39 0.77 -20.73
CA TYR A 123 -0.36 -0.56 -20.14
C TYR A 123 -1.78 -1.01 -19.78
N PRO A 124 -2.56 -1.54 -20.73
CA PRO A 124 -3.94 -1.97 -20.48
C PRO A 124 -4.02 -3.09 -19.44
N ASP A 125 -2.96 -3.89 -19.29
CA ASP A 125 -2.89 -5.01 -18.34
C ASP A 125 -2.36 -4.62 -16.95
N TYR A 126 -2.19 -3.33 -16.62
CA TYR A 126 -1.65 -2.89 -15.33
C TYR A 126 -2.50 -3.37 -14.14
N GLU A 127 -3.82 -3.49 -14.33
CA GLU A 127 -4.75 -4.01 -13.33
C GLU A 127 -4.52 -5.50 -13.00
N SER A 128 -3.72 -6.23 -13.77
CA SER A 128 -3.33 -7.61 -13.43
C SER A 128 -2.41 -7.71 -12.21
N GLY A 129 -1.76 -6.61 -11.81
CA GLY A 129 -0.86 -6.59 -10.64
C GLY A 129 0.45 -7.36 -10.83
N ARG A 130 0.79 -7.74 -12.07
CA ARG A 130 2.04 -8.44 -12.37
C ARG A 130 3.23 -7.50 -12.14
N PRO A 131 4.27 -7.92 -11.40
CA PRO A 131 5.40 -7.05 -11.10
C PRO A 131 6.15 -6.54 -12.33
N GLU A 132 6.23 -7.36 -13.37
CA GLU A 132 6.86 -7.03 -14.65
C GLU A 132 6.21 -5.82 -15.34
N ILE A 133 4.91 -5.60 -15.10
CA ILE A 133 4.13 -4.52 -15.70
C ILE A 133 4.15 -3.32 -14.75
N VAL A 134 3.83 -3.55 -13.47
CA VAL A 134 3.67 -2.49 -12.46
C VAL A 134 5.00 -1.78 -12.15
N LEU A 135 6.12 -2.50 -12.20
CA LEU A 135 7.46 -1.98 -11.88
C LEU A 135 8.33 -1.81 -13.13
N SER A 136 7.74 -1.83 -14.33
CA SER A 136 8.49 -1.53 -15.54
C SER A 136 9.07 -0.11 -15.46
N GLN A 137 10.34 0.05 -15.82
CA GLN A 137 11.02 1.36 -15.78
C GLN A 137 10.51 2.34 -16.87
N ASP A 138 9.57 1.88 -17.69
CA ASP A 138 8.92 2.64 -18.76
C ASP A 138 7.54 3.21 -18.35
N CYS A 139 7.17 3.12 -17.06
CA CYS A 139 5.99 3.74 -16.45
C CYS A 139 6.21 5.21 -16.08
#